data_AF-A0AA40T486-F1
#
_entry.id   AF-A0AA40T486-F1
#
_cell.length_a   1.000
_cell.length_b   1.000
_cell.length_c   1.000
_cell.angle_alpha   90.00
_cell.angle_beta   90.00
_cell.angle_gamma   90.00
#
_symmetry.space_group_name_H-M   'P 1'
#
loop_
_entity.id
_entity.type
_entity.pdbx_description
1 polymer ?
#
loop_
_entity_poly.entity_id
_entity_poly.type
_entity_poly.pdbx_seq_one_letter_code
_entity_poly.pdbx_strand_id
1 'polypeptide(L)'
;MKYAILVRLGGEIIAAEDADYEDYKGFLKCPICKEPVFLRKSHIRNNTQVPSSFVHHKSVPEISICELRVGKYTKQDIEAIATTARKQRLDKLRISLWKFLKYNLTIDLKSWSKYTQDAKKLKLLNEIIDYGMQNLDGNINFILDNTLPRVETLLKTKDSRIAVSPEIEPFINSFLKENKSHWQLHCKITREALELFLTSNSMKEIRYRLLCCLCHLTSLQSMPELLDLDMETDEWKGKFLAYITLQVTFVFLTVNWVKIF
;
A
#
# COMPACT_ATOMS: atom_id res chain seq x y z
N MET A 1 -24.91 10.47 -11.81
CA MET A 1 -24.31 10.58 -10.48
C MET A 1 -22.86 11.01 -10.63
N LYS A 2 -22.36 11.94 -9.81
CA LYS A 2 -20.98 12.45 -9.95
C LYS A 2 -19.91 11.56 -9.31
N TYR A 3 -20.28 10.75 -8.32
CA TYR A 3 -19.35 9.99 -7.49
C TYR A 3 -19.77 8.53 -7.40
N ALA A 4 -18.82 7.61 -7.22
CA ALA A 4 -19.05 6.20 -6.95
C ALA A 4 -18.04 5.67 -5.93
N ILE A 5 -18.39 4.59 -5.24
CA ILE A 5 -17.48 3.83 -4.38
C ILE A 5 -16.70 2.85 -5.25
N LEU A 6 -15.38 2.94 -5.24
CA LEU A 6 -14.48 1.98 -5.84
C LEU A 6 -14.13 0.88 -4.83
N VAL A 7 -14.78 -0.26 -4.97
CA VAL A 7 -14.69 -1.37 -4.01
C VAL A 7 -13.27 -1.92 -3.92
N ARG A 8 -12.57 -2.02 -5.06
CA ARG A 8 -11.20 -2.56 -5.16
C ARG A 8 -10.12 -1.65 -4.54
N LEU A 9 -10.43 -0.39 -4.26
CA LEU A 9 -9.59 0.51 -3.45
C LEU A 9 -10.20 0.71 -2.06
N GLY A 10 -10.75 -0.37 -1.49
CA GLY A 10 -11.30 -0.38 -0.13
C GLY A 10 -12.39 0.65 0.11
N GLY A 11 -13.17 0.98 -0.92
CA GLY A 11 -14.33 1.85 -0.81
C GLY A 11 -14.08 3.34 -1.00
N GLU A 12 -12.96 3.73 -1.63
CA GLU A 12 -12.69 5.13 -2.00
C GLU A 12 -13.82 5.73 -2.85
N ILE A 13 -14.15 7.01 -2.63
CA ILE A 13 -15.02 7.74 -3.55
C ILE A 13 -14.18 8.24 -4.72
N ILE A 14 -14.63 7.94 -5.93
CA ILE A 14 -14.06 8.47 -7.17
C ILE A 14 -15.08 9.36 -7.87
N ALA A 15 -14.62 10.49 -8.41
CA ALA A 15 -15.43 11.35 -9.27
C ALA A 15 -15.49 10.78 -10.69
N ALA A 16 -16.62 10.95 -11.37
CA ALA A 16 -16.82 10.42 -12.71
C ALA A 16 -15.93 11.10 -13.77
N GLU A 17 -15.42 12.30 -13.48
CA GLU A 17 -14.48 13.02 -14.35
C GLU A 17 -13.06 12.47 -14.26
N ASP A 18 -12.66 11.96 -13.09
CA ASP A 18 -11.34 11.37 -12.84
C ASP A 18 -11.30 9.85 -13.11
N ALA A 19 -12.44 9.26 -13.45
CA ALA A 19 -12.57 7.82 -13.61
C ALA A 19 -12.17 7.35 -15.02
N ASP A 20 -11.17 6.47 -15.13
CA ASP A 20 -10.88 5.70 -16.34
C ASP A 20 -11.76 4.43 -16.40
N TYR A 21 -12.42 4.22 -17.53
CA TYR A 21 -13.37 3.13 -17.71
C TYR A 21 -12.71 1.74 -17.58
N GLU A 22 -11.49 1.60 -18.09
CA GLU A 22 -10.76 0.32 -18.10
C GLU A 22 -10.28 -0.07 -16.70
N ASP A 23 -9.85 0.90 -15.89
CA ASP A 23 -9.36 0.66 -14.53
C ASP A 23 -10.44 0.19 -13.55
N TYR A 24 -11.69 0.56 -13.82
CA TYR A 24 -12.78 0.46 -12.83
C TYR A 24 -13.93 -0.48 -13.23
N LYS A 25 -13.78 -1.23 -14.33
CA LYS A 25 -14.80 -2.16 -14.83
C LYS A 25 -15.17 -3.22 -13.78
N GLY A 26 -16.43 -3.22 -13.33
CA GLY A 26 -16.99 -4.21 -12.40
C GLY A 26 -16.77 -3.93 -10.91
N PHE A 27 -16.11 -2.82 -10.55
CA PHE A 27 -15.73 -2.53 -9.16
C PHE A 27 -16.36 -1.27 -8.58
N LEU A 28 -17.30 -0.64 -9.30
CA LEU A 28 -17.93 0.61 -8.89
C LEU A 28 -19.32 0.35 -8.30
N LYS A 29 -19.59 0.94 -7.14
CA LYS A 29 -20.87 0.86 -6.43
C LYS A 29 -21.43 2.25 -6.15
N CYS A 30 -22.75 2.36 -6.11
CA CYS A 30 -23.43 3.54 -5.62
C CYS A 30 -23.12 3.76 -4.13
N PRO A 31 -22.75 4.97 -3.68
CA PRO A 31 -22.46 5.17 -2.27
C PRO A 31 -23.69 5.10 -1.36
N ILE A 32 -24.91 5.26 -1.90
CA ILE A 32 -26.16 5.11 -1.13
C ILE A 32 -26.64 3.67 -1.14
N CYS A 33 -27.15 3.17 -2.28
CA CYS A 33 -27.78 1.85 -2.32
C CYS A 33 -26.79 0.68 -2.45
N LYS A 34 -25.49 0.96 -2.62
CA LYS A 34 -24.43 -0.05 -2.80
C LYS A 34 -24.57 -0.94 -4.05
N GLU A 35 -25.52 -0.63 -4.93
CA GLU A 35 -25.69 -1.33 -6.20
C GLU A 35 -24.57 -1.02 -7.21
N PRO A 36 -24.23 -1.94 -8.12
CA PRO A 36 -23.24 -1.69 -9.17
C PRO A 36 -23.62 -0.52 -10.08
N VAL A 37 -22.61 0.29 -10.41
CA VAL A 37 -22.74 1.39 -11.37
C VAL A 37 -21.66 1.30 -12.44
N PHE A 38 -21.93 1.89 -13.60
CA PHE A 38 -20.96 1.99 -14.68
C PHE A 38 -20.74 3.45 -15.05
N LEU A 39 -19.52 3.75 -15.48
CA LEU A 39 -19.15 5.06 -15.97
C LEU A 39 -19.76 5.28 -17.35
N ARG A 40 -20.50 6.38 -17.50
CA ARG A 40 -20.94 6.92 -18.79
C ARG A 40 -20.11 8.17 -19.07
N LYS A 41 -19.24 8.10 -20.08
CA LYS A 41 -18.45 9.26 -20.53
C LYS A 41 -19.35 10.41 -20.97
N SER A 42 -18.80 11.62 -20.96
CA SER A 42 -19.49 12.82 -21.41
C SER A 42 -20.08 12.62 -22.81
N HIS A 43 -21.30 13.10 -23.03
CA HIS A 43 -22.00 12.97 -24.31
C HIS A 43 -22.91 14.17 -24.54
N ILE A 44 -23.28 14.41 -25.80
CA ILE A 44 -24.23 15.45 -26.16
C ILE A 44 -25.65 14.89 -26.08
N ARG A 45 -26.56 15.62 -25.43
CA ARG A 45 -27.99 15.32 -25.40
C ARG A 45 -28.76 16.62 -25.65
N ASN A 46 -29.58 16.68 -26.69
CA ASN A 46 -30.37 17.85 -27.05
C ASN A 46 -29.53 19.15 -27.09
N ASN A 47 -28.40 19.13 -27.82
CA ASN A 47 -27.42 20.21 -27.91
C ASN A 47 -26.77 20.67 -26.59
N THR A 48 -26.99 19.95 -25.49
CA THR A 48 -26.35 20.23 -24.21
C THR A 48 -25.27 19.19 -23.93
N GLN A 49 -24.08 19.65 -23.55
CA GLN A 49 -23.00 18.75 -23.12
C GLN A 49 -23.32 18.20 -21.72
N VAL A 50 -23.47 16.89 -21.63
CA VAL A 50 -23.65 16.18 -20.37
C VAL A 50 -22.28 15.69 -19.91
N PRO A 51 -21.82 16.06 -18.70
CA PRO A 51 -20.53 15.60 -18.18
C PRO A 51 -20.55 14.10 -17.88
N SER A 52 -19.36 13.52 -17.69
CA SER A 52 -19.21 12.13 -17.28
C SER A 52 -20.00 11.86 -15.99
N SER A 53 -20.63 10.70 -15.92
CA SER A 53 -21.46 10.34 -14.77
C SER A 53 -21.55 8.83 -14.57
N PHE A 54 -21.69 8.40 -13.32
CA PHE A 54 -22.06 7.03 -12.99
C PHE A 54 -23.56 6.82 -13.10
N VAL A 55 -23.93 5.66 -13.65
CA VAL A 55 -25.30 5.23 -13.90
C VAL A 55 -25.48 3.78 -13.46
N HIS A 56 -26.66 3.45 -12.94
CA HIS A 56 -27.03 2.09 -12.58
C HIS A 56 -27.45 1.27 -13.81
N HIS A 57 -27.35 -0.05 -13.74
CA HIS A 57 -27.84 -0.95 -14.80
C HIS A 57 -29.33 -0.75 -15.06
N LYS A 58 -29.73 -0.73 -16.34
CA LYS A 58 -31.09 -0.40 -16.81
C LYS A 58 -32.19 -1.37 -16.33
N SER A 59 -31.84 -2.49 -15.72
CA SER A 59 -32.73 -3.65 -15.53
C SER A 59 -33.35 -3.76 -14.13
N VAL A 60 -33.28 -2.75 -13.26
CA VAL A 60 -33.96 -2.79 -11.96
C VAL A 60 -35.03 -1.67 -11.91
N PRO A 61 -36.33 -2.02 -12.01
CA PRO A 61 -37.45 -1.06 -11.98
C PRO A 61 -37.50 -0.17 -10.72
N GLU A 62 -36.89 -0.61 -9.62
CA GLU A 62 -36.86 0.07 -8.31
C GLU A 62 -35.82 1.22 -8.23
N ILE A 63 -34.96 1.40 -9.25
CA ILE A 63 -33.90 2.44 -9.28
C ILE A 63 -34.47 3.88 -9.46
N SER A 64 -35.78 4.04 -9.65
CA SER A 64 -36.42 5.37 -9.72
C SER A 64 -36.22 6.20 -8.44
N ILE A 65 -35.80 5.58 -7.33
CA ILE A 65 -35.77 6.18 -5.97
C ILE A 65 -34.33 6.24 -5.39
N CYS A 66 -33.28 6.28 -6.22
CA CYS A 66 -31.95 6.58 -5.68
C CYS A 66 -31.82 8.10 -5.47
N GLU A 67 -31.69 8.54 -4.22
CA GLU A 67 -31.56 9.97 -3.82
C GLU A 67 -30.43 10.71 -4.56
N LEU A 68 -29.42 9.98 -5.07
CA LEU A 68 -28.31 10.52 -5.87
C LEU A 68 -28.67 10.88 -7.32
N ARG A 69 -29.92 10.63 -7.76
CA ARG A 69 -30.47 11.32 -8.94
C ARG A 69 -30.78 12.80 -8.64
N VAL A 70 -30.91 13.18 -7.37
CA VAL A 70 -31.56 14.43 -6.95
C VAL A 70 -30.69 15.30 -6.02
N GLY A 71 -29.78 14.71 -5.23
CA GLY A 71 -28.96 15.43 -4.25
C GLY A 71 -27.48 15.60 -4.63
N LYS A 72 -26.87 16.73 -4.22
CA LYS A 72 -25.41 16.98 -4.28
C LYS A 72 -24.78 16.53 -2.95
N TYR A 73 -23.66 15.80 -3.00
CA TYR A 73 -22.82 15.61 -1.82
C TYR A 73 -22.24 16.94 -1.36
N THR A 74 -22.33 17.23 -0.06
CA THR A 74 -21.56 18.32 0.54
C THR A 74 -20.09 17.92 0.65
N LYS A 75 -19.20 18.89 0.86
CA LYS A 75 -17.78 18.59 1.14
C LYS A 75 -17.63 17.70 2.38
N GLN A 76 -18.45 17.95 3.41
CA GLN A 76 -18.45 17.18 4.65
C GLN A 76 -18.83 15.72 4.43
N ASP A 77 -19.82 15.44 3.57
CA ASP A 77 -20.21 14.06 3.27
C ASP A 77 -19.08 13.30 2.56
N ILE A 78 -18.40 13.98 1.61
CA ILE A 78 -17.27 13.41 0.87
C ILE A 78 -16.14 13.07 1.85
N GLU A 79 -15.81 13.99 2.75
CA GLU A 79 -14.78 13.82 3.77
C GLU A 79 -15.14 12.69 4.76
N ALA A 80 -16.40 12.59 5.19
CA ALA A 80 -16.86 11.55 6.10
C ALA A 80 -16.77 10.15 5.46
N ILE A 81 -17.18 10.01 4.20
CA ILE A 81 -17.08 8.74 3.49
C ILE A 81 -15.62 8.39 3.22
N ALA A 82 -14.79 9.36 2.80
CA ALA A 82 -13.36 9.17 2.59
C ALA A 82 -12.66 8.72 3.89
N THR A 83 -13.00 9.31 5.03
CA THR A 83 -12.48 8.94 6.36
C THR A 83 -12.88 7.51 6.72
N THR A 84 -14.15 7.15 6.50
CA THR A 84 -14.64 5.79 6.75
C THR A 84 -13.91 4.76 5.88
N ALA A 85 -13.73 5.06 4.60
CA ALA A 85 -12.99 4.19 3.68
C ALA A 85 -11.52 4.07 4.08
N ARG A 86 -10.86 5.18 4.46
CA ARG A 86 -9.48 5.18 4.98
C ARG A 86 -9.34 4.27 6.20
N LYS A 87 -10.29 4.31 7.13
CA LYS A 87 -10.30 3.43 8.31
C LYS A 87 -10.44 1.95 7.92
N GLN A 88 -11.37 1.62 7.03
CA GLN A 88 -11.53 0.24 6.53
C GLN A 88 -10.27 -0.27 5.84
N ARG A 89 -9.61 0.57 5.05
CA ARG A 89 -8.32 0.24 4.43
C ARG A 89 -7.23 0.03 5.45
N LEU A 90 -7.13 0.87 6.47
CA LEU A 90 -6.18 0.71 7.57
C LEU A 90 -6.40 -0.61 8.33
N ASP A 91 -7.65 -0.98 8.61
CA ASP A 91 -7.96 -2.25 9.28
C ASP A 91 -7.56 -3.46 8.43
N LYS A 92 -7.89 -3.44 7.13
CA LYS A 92 -7.47 -4.47 6.16
C LYS A 92 -5.95 -4.56 6.06
N LEU A 93 -5.28 -3.41 5.95
CA LEU A 93 -3.82 -3.28 5.91
C LEU A 93 -3.20 -3.95 7.14
N ARG A 94 -3.70 -3.62 8.33
CA ARG A 94 -3.25 -4.18 9.60
C ARG A 94 -3.34 -5.70 9.60
N ILE A 95 -4.50 -6.26 9.24
CA ILE A 95 -4.72 -7.72 9.19
C ILE A 95 -3.76 -8.39 8.21
N SER A 96 -3.59 -7.81 7.03
CA SER A 96 -2.76 -8.39 5.97
C SER A 96 -1.28 -8.38 6.32
N LEU A 97 -0.77 -7.28 6.88
CA LEU A 97 0.61 -7.22 7.34
C LEU A 97 0.86 -8.15 8.52
N TRP A 98 -0.11 -8.29 9.43
CA TRP A 98 0.00 -9.29 10.49
C TRP A 98 0.10 -10.70 9.94
N LYS A 99 -0.70 -11.05 8.92
CA LYS A 99 -0.60 -12.35 8.25
C LYS A 99 0.74 -12.51 7.54
N PHE A 100 1.20 -11.49 6.83
CA PHE A 100 2.50 -11.52 6.14
C PHE A 100 3.64 -11.73 7.12
N LEU A 101 3.71 -10.95 8.20
CA LEU A 101 4.71 -11.11 9.26
C LEU A 101 4.63 -12.48 9.93
N LYS A 102 3.41 -13.03 10.11
CA LYS A 102 3.20 -14.31 10.80
C LYS A 102 3.57 -15.53 9.97
N TYR A 103 3.28 -15.51 8.68
CA TYR A 103 3.27 -16.70 7.83
C TYR A 103 4.30 -16.64 6.71
N ASN A 104 4.76 -15.46 6.32
CA ASN A 104 5.56 -15.26 5.10
C ASN A 104 6.99 -14.83 5.41
N LEU A 105 7.19 -14.05 6.49
CA LEU A 105 8.54 -13.77 6.99
C LEU A 105 8.91 -14.84 8.01
N THR A 106 10.09 -15.44 7.83
CA THR A 106 10.62 -16.66 8.48
C THR A 106 10.77 -16.60 10.01
N ILE A 107 10.25 -15.55 10.65
CA ILE A 107 10.11 -15.50 12.11
C ILE A 107 8.82 -16.23 12.45
N ASP A 108 8.95 -17.51 12.82
CA ASP A 108 7.88 -18.19 13.54
C ASP A 108 7.48 -17.30 14.73
N LEU A 109 6.24 -16.79 14.78
CA LEU A 109 5.78 -15.94 15.87
C LEU A 109 5.87 -16.63 17.24
N LYS A 110 5.96 -17.97 17.28
CA LYS A 110 6.28 -18.71 18.52
C LYS A 110 7.69 -18.36 19.04
N SER A 111 8.60 -17.99 18.15
CA SER A 111 9.95 -17.53 18.43
C SER A 111 10.06 -16.01 18.60
N TRP A 112 8.96 -15.25 18.49
CA TRP A 112 8.98 -13.79 18.66
C TRP A 112 9.45 -13.36 20.06
N SER A 113 9.04 -14.10 21.10
CA SER A 113 9.53 -13.89 22.47
C SER A 113 11.05 -14.06 22.56
N LYS A 114 11.60 -15.01 21.80
CA LYS A 114 13.04 -15.25 21.70
C LYS A 114 13.74 -14.14 20.91
N TYR A 115 13.19 -13.71 19.78
CA TYR A 115 13.71 -12.59 18.99
C TYR A 115 13.73 -11.26 19.75
N THR A 116 12.66 -10.95 20.47
CA THR A 116 12.61 -9.74 21.32
C THR A 116 13.57 -9.85 22.51
N GLN A 117 13.79 -11.04 23.05
CA GLN A 117 14.82 -11.26 24.06
C GLN A 117 16.23 -11.12 23.47
N ASP A 118 16.48 -11.62 22.26
CA ASP A 118 17.79 -11.55 21.59
C ASP A 118 18.10 -10.13 21.15
N ALA A 119 17.13 -9.38 20.60
CA ALA A 119 17.28 -7.94 20.33
C ALA A 119 17.51 -7.12 21.61
N LYS A 120 16.81 -7.44 22.70
CA LYS A 120 17.07 -6.81 24.01
C LYS A 120 18.44 -7.12 24.60
N LYS A 121 19.01 -8.29 24.30
CA LYS A 121 20.35 -8.69 24.75
C LYS A 121 21.45 -8.08 23.87
N LEU A 122 21.17 -7.84 22.60
CA LEU A 122 22.10 -7.25 21.64
C LEU A 122 21.85 -5.75 21.53
N LYS A 123 22.54 -4.97 22.37
CA LYS A 123 22.47 -3.50 22.40
C LYS A 123 22.49 -2.88 20.99
N LEU A 124 23.37 -3.38 20.12
CA LEU A 124 23.52 -2.96 18.73
C LEU A 124 22.26 -3.19 17.88
N LEU A 125 21.55 -4.30 18.05
CA LEU A 125 20.36 -4.61 17.25
C LEU A 125 19.20 -3.68 17.60
N ASN A 126 19.03 -3.34 18.87
CA ASN A 126 18.04 -2.34 19.28
C ASN A 126 18.37 -0.95 18.71
N GLU A 127 19.65 -0.54 18.74
CA GLU A 127 20.10 0.73 18.15
C GLU A 127 19.81 0.78 16.64
N ILE A 128 20.06 -0.32 15.91
CA ILE A 128 19.73 -0.43 14.48
C ILE A 128 18.22 -0.31 14.24
N ILE A 129 17.40 -0.99 15.06
CA ILE A 129 15.93 -0.95 14.90
C ILE A 129 15.39 0.46 15.20
N ASP A 130 15.88 1.10 16.26
CA ASP A 130 15.47 2.46 16.64
C ASP A 130 15.88 3.47 15.56
N TYR A 131 17.09 3.33 15.01
CA TYR A 131 17.53 4.13 13.87
C TYR A 131 16.68 3.84 12.62
N GLY A 132 16.29 2.59 12.37
CA GLY A 132 15.35 2.20 11.33
C GLY A 132 13.99 2.89 11.49
N MET A 133 13.44 2.94 12.70
CA MET A 133 12.19 3.65 12.99
C MET A 133 12.32 5.14 12.67
N GLN A 134 13.39 5.79 13.12
CA GLN A 134 13.65 7.21 12.84
C GLN A 134 13.77 7.47 11.34
N ASN A 135 14.44 6.59 10.60
CA ASN A 135 14.52 6.70 9.15
C ASN A 135 13.16 6.60 8.47
N LEU A 136 12.30 5.67 8.90
CA LEU A 136 10.95 5.55 8.33
C LEU A 136 10.08 6.77 8.66
N ASP A 137 10.17 7.30 9.88
CA ASP A 137 9.41 8.48 10.30
C ASP A 137 9.90 9.77 9.60
N GLY A 138 11.22 9.92 9.43
CA GLY A 138 11.83 11.12 8.85
C GLY A 138 11.80 11.18 7.32
N ASN A 139 11.56 10.04 6.63
CA ASN A 139 11.72 9.95 5.17
C ASN A 139 10.45 9.53 4.44
N ILE A 140 9.26 9.76 5.00
CA ILE A 140 7.97 9.34 4.42
C ILE A 140 7.82 9.79 2.96
N ASN A 141 7.98 11.10 2.70
CA ASN A 141 7.84 11.65 1.35
C ASN A 141 8.90 11.10 0.40
N PHE A 142 10.13 10.90 0.87
CA PHE A 142 11.18 10.30 0.07
C PHE A 142 10.81 8.87 -0.36
N ILE A 143 10.30 8.05 0.55
CA ILE A 143 9.85 6.68 0.24
C ILE A 143 8.73 6.69 -0.81
N LEU A 144 7.71 7.53 -0.60
CA LEU A 144 6.52 7.56 -1.45
C LEU A 144 6.80 8.13 -2.85
N ASP A 145 7.61 9.19 -2.93
CA ASP A 145 7.80 9.96 -4.16
C ASP A 145 9.08 9.58 -4.93
N ASN A 146 10.05 8.94 -4.28
CA ASN A 146 11.32 8.60 -4.92
C ASN A 146 11.55 7.10 -4.95
N THR A 147 11.42 6.40 -3.83
CA THR A 147 11.74 4.97 -3.76
C THR A 147 10.72 4.15 -4.57
N LEU A 148 9.43 4.28 -4.28
CA LEU A 148 8.38 3.48 -4.93
C LEU A 148 8.39 3.60 -6.47
N PRO A 149 8.43 4.80 -7.09
CA PRO A 149 8.45 4.92 -8.54
C PRO A 149 9.67 4.27 -9.21
N ARG A 150 10.81 4.22 -8.51
CA ARG A 150 12.06 3.65 -9.04
C ARG A 150 12.10 2.14 -8.99
N VAL A 151 11.34 1.51 -8.09
CA VAL A 151 11.39 0.06 -7.88
C VAL A 151 11.09 -0.76 -9.14
N GLU A 152 10.21 -0.27 -10.03
CA GLU A 152 9.95 -0.97 -11.29
C GLU A 152 11.20 -1.14 -12.13
N THR A 153 11.93 -0.04 -12.31
CA THR A 153 13.18 -0.02 -13.10
C THR A 153 14.21 -0.92 -12.44
N LEU A 154 14.38 -0.76 -11.13
CA LEU A 154 15.32 -1.52 -10.32
C LEU A 154 15.11 -3.05 -10.42
N LEU A 155 13.85 -3.51 -10.36
CA LEU A 155 13.51 -4.92 -10.51
C LEU A 155 13.69 -5.43 -11.94
N LYS A 156 13.43 -4.60 -12.95
CA LYS A 156 13.60 -4.96 -14.37
C LYS A 156 15.07 -5.06 -14.77
N THR A 157 15.92 -4.18 -14.26
CA THR A 157 17.34 -4.12 -14.64
C THR A 157 18.20 -5.16 -13.90
N LYS A 158 17.65 -5.86 -12.90
CA LYS A 158 18.40 -6.78 -12.02
C LYS A 158 19.70 -6.16 -11.52
N ASP A 159 19.62 -4.90 -11.10
CA ASP A 159 20.80 -4.16 -10.65
C ASP A 159 21.36 -4.83 -9.39
N SER A 160 22.56 -5.39 -9.49
CA SER A 160 23.21 -6.16 -8.43
C SER A 160 23.57 -5.34 -7.20
N ARG A 161 23.49 -4.00 -7.29
CA ARG A 161 23.69 -3.09 -6.15
C ARG A 161 22.48 -3.04 -5.21
N ILE A 162 21.39 -3.69 -5.61
CA ILE A 162 20.12 -3.71 -4.90
C ILE A 162 20.05 -5.02 -4.14
N ALA A 163 20.43 -4.99 -2.86
CA ALA A 163 20.20 -6.17 -2.05
C ALA A 163 18.69 -6.32 -1.82
N VAL A 164 18.19 -7.51 -2.12
CA VAL A 164 16.87 -7.96 -1.70
C VAL A 164 17.12 -8.93 -0.56
N SER A 165 16.42 -8.77 0.57
CA SER A 165 16.53 -9.75 1.64
C SER A 165 16.09 -11.14 1.12
N PRO A 166 16.83 -12.22 1.44
CA PRO A 166 16.50 -13.57 0.95
C PRO A 166 15.10 -14.02 1.37
N GLU A 167 14.61 -13.49 2.49
CA GLU A 167 13.26 -13.74 2.99
C GLU A 167 12.17 -13.09 2.12
N ILE A 168 12.47 -12.01 1.39
CA ILE A 168 11.51 -11.27 0.55
C ILE A 168 11.60 -11.71 -0.92
N GLU A 169 12.78 -12.11 -1.37
CA GLU A 169 13.08 -12.43 -2.77
C GLU A 169 12.07 -13.39 -3.44
N PRO A 170 11.66 -14.52 -2.83
CA PRO A 170 10.67 -15.42 -3.43
C PRO A 170 9.33 -14.73 -3.72
N PHE A 171 8.92 -13.81 -2.85
CA PHE A 171 7.66 -13.08 -3.01
C PHE A 171 7.75 -12.03 -4.11
N ILE A 172 8.89 -11.36 -4.27
CA ILE A 172 9.11 -10.44 -5.40
C ILE A 172 9.05 -11.21 -6.72
N ASN A 173 9.71 -12.37 -6.78
CA ASN A 173 9.73 -13.20 -7.99
C ASN A 173 8.31 -13.70 -8.36
N SER A 174 7.51 -14.13 -7.37
CA SER A 174 6.10 -14.48 -7.59
C SER A 174 5.28 -13.27 -8.04
N PHE A 175 5.45 -12.11 -7.40
CA PHE A 175 4.75 -10.87 -7.76
C PHE A 175 5.03 -10.46 -9.21
N LEU A 176 6.31 -10.44 -9.61
CA LEU A 176 6.74 -10.09 -10.97
C LEU A 176 6.22 -11.07 -12.03
N LYS A 177 6.02 -12.35 -11.67
CA LYS A 177 5.45 -13.36 -12.56
C LYS A 177 3.94 -13.19 -12.73
N GLU A 178 3.21 -12.94 -11.65
CA GLU A 178 1.74 -12.99 -11.62
C GLU A 178 1.06 -11.65 -11.92
N ASN A 179 1.68 -10.51 -11.58
CA ASN A 179 0.99 -9.22 -11.50
C ASN A 179 1.55 -8.14 -12.43
N LYS A 180 2.45 -8.51 -13.35
CA LYS A 180 3.13 -7.59 -14.27
C LYS A 180 2.16 -6.75 -15.12
N SER A 181 0.98 -7.27 -15.43
CA SER A 181 -0.02 -6.60 -16.28
C SER A 181 -0.74 -5.42 -15.60
N HIS A 182 -0.63 -5.27 -14.27
CA HIS A 182 -1.35 -4.24 -13.51
C HIS A 182 -0.43 -3.37 -12.64
N TRP A 183 0.84 -3.20 -13.05
CA TRP A 183 1.87 -2.50 -12.27
C TRP A 183 1.42 -1.13 -11.73
N GLN A 184 0.80 -0.30 -12.58
CA GLN A 184 0.33 1.04 -12.20
C GLN A 184 -0.73 0.99 -11.08
N LEU A 185 -1.69 0.07 -11.19
CA LEU A 185 -2.70 -0.14 -10.16
C LEU A 185 -2.07 -0.62 -8.86
N HIS A 186 -1.09 -1.55 -8.94
CA HIS A 186 -0.34 -1.99 -7.76
C HIS A 186 0.42 -0.84 -7.12
N CYS A 187 1.11 0.01 -7.89
CA CYS A 187 1.80 1.18 -7.35
C CYS A 187 0.85 2.14 -6.64
N LYS A 188 -0.33 2.40 -7.21
CA LYS A 188 -1.34 3.26 -6.57
C LYS A 188 -1.78 2.69 -5.21
N ILE A 189 -2.10 1.40 -5.16
CA ILE A 189 -2.51 0.73 -3.93
C ILE A 189 -1.36 0.67 -2.91
N THR A 190 -0.16 0.32 -3.36
CA THR A 190 1.05 0.25 -2.55
C THR A 190 1.41 1.61 -1.95
N ARG A 191 1.30 2.69 -2.73
CA ARG A 191 1.55 4.06 -2.25
C ARG A 191 0.65 4.40 -1.07
N GLU A 192 -0.65 4.16 -1.20
CA GLU A 192 -1.59 4.43 -0.12
C GLU A 192 -1.35 3.54 1.11
N ALA A 193 -1.09 2.24 0.89
CA ALA A 193 -0.78 1.31 1.96
C ALA A 193 0.50 1.73 2.71
N LEU A 194 1.54 2.16 2.00
CA LEU A 194 2.77 2.70 2.57
C LEU A 194 2.52 3.99 3.35
N GLU A 195 1.73 4.92 2.82
CA GLU A 195 1.37 6.15 3.54
C GLU A 195 0.67 5.82 4.86
N LEU A 196 -0.33 4.93 4.84
CA LEU A 196 -1.04 4.48 6.04
C LEU A 196 -0.12 3.79 7.04
N PHE A 197 0.82 2.98 6.56
CA PHE A 197 1.81 2.29 7.38
C PHE A 197 2.77 3.25 8.07
N LEU A 198 3.29 4.24 7.35
CA LEU A 198 4.29 5.17 7.83
C LEU A 198 3.71 6.25 8.74
N THR A 199 2.52 6.76 8.41
CA THR A 199 1.90 7.89 9.13
C THR A 199 1.05 7.46 10.33
N SER A 200 0.52 6.23 10.36
CA SER A 200 -0.41 5.83 11.41
C SER A 200 0.30 5.37 12.68
N ASN A 201 -0.09 5.96 13.81
CA ASN A 201 0.36 5.52 15.14
C ASN A 201 -0.09 4.08 15.45
N SER A 202 -1.24 3.64 14.93
CA SER A 202 -1.72 2.27 15.13
C SER A 202 -0.85 1.22 14.43
N MET A 203 0.04 1.64 13.52
CA MET A 203 0.94 0.78 12.77
C MET A 203 2.35 0.71 13.40
N LYS A 204 2.62 1.47 14.48
CA LYS A 204 3.95 1.53 15.10
C LYS A 204 4.48 0.16 15.54
N GLU A 205 3.63 -0.69 16.12
CA GLU A 205 4.03 -2.05 16.50
C GLU A 205 4.38 -2.91 15.29
N ILE A 206 3.59 -2.84 14.22
CA ILE A 206 3.83 -3.59 12.99
C ILE A 206 5.13 -3.10 12.31
N ARG A 207 5.37 -1.77 12.31
CA ARG A 207 6.63 -1.19 11.85
C ARG A 207 7.82 -1.74 12.60
N TYR A 208 7.78 -1.69 13.93
CA TYR A 208 8.83 -2.24 14.78
C TYR A 208 9.09 -3.72 14.48
N ARG A 209 8.03 -4.53 14.40
CA ARG A 209 8.14 -5.96 14.10
C ARG A 209 8.72 -6.24 12.73
N LEU A 210 8.32 -5.47 11.71
CA LEU A 210 8.91 -5.58 10.39
C LEU A 210 10.40 -5.26 10.42
N LEU A 211 10.79 -4.18 11.11
CA LEU A 211 12.20 -3.82 11.27
C LEU A 211 13.00 -4.91 11.99
N CYS A 212 12.44 -5.59 13.00
CA CYS A 212 13.10 -6.73 13.62
C CYS A 212 13.40 -7.85 12.62
N CYS A 213 12.53 -8.09 11.64
CA CYS A 213 12.82 -9.04 10.56
C CYS A 213 13.94 -8.50 9.67
N LEU A 214 13.77 -7.29 9.13
CA LEU A 214 14.69 -6.72 8.14
C LEU A 214 16.09 -6.45 8.69
N CYS A 215 16.21 -6.14 9.99
CA CYS A 215 17.48 -5.85 10.64
C CYS A 215 18.09 -7.11 11.29
N HIS A 216 17.46 -8.28 11.16
CA HIS A 216 18.05 -9.50 11.67
C HIS A 216 19.32 -9.86 10.90
N LEU A 217 20.28 -10.48 11.58
CA LEU A 217 21.58 -10.82 11.02
C LEU A 217 21.47 -11.63 9.71
N THR A 218 20.53 -12.58 9.62
CA THR A 218 20.31 -13.38 8.40
C THR A 218 19.84 -12.52 7.23
N SER A 219 18.98 -11.54 7.47
CA SER A 219 18.49 -10.64 6.43
C SER A 219 19.57 -9.65 6.00
N LEU A 220 20.37 -9.17 6.95
CA LEU A 220 21.51 -8.28 6.70
C LEU A 220 22.67 -8.97 5.99
N GLN A 221 22.76 -10.31 5.98
CA GLN A 221 23.78 -11.02 5.17
C GLN A 221 23.65 -10.73 3.66
N SER A 222 22.49 -10.27 3.18
CA SER A 222 22.34 -9.78 1.81
C SER A 222 23.07 -8.46 1.54
N MET A 223 23.47 -7.74 2.60
CA MET A 223 24.32 -6.56 2.58
C MET A 223 25.45 -6.69 3.60
N PRO A 224 26.49 -7.50 3.32
CA PRO A 224 27.62 -7.70 4.24
C PRO A 224 28.28 -6.38 4.65
N GLU A 225 28.27 -5.40 3.75
CA GLU A 225 28.77 -4.05 4.00
C GLU A 225 28.09 -3.37 5.20
N LEU A 226 26.83 -3.71 5.52
CA LEU A 226 26.14 -3.18 6.70
C LEU A 226 26.55 -3.87 8.01
N LEU A 227 27.19 -5.04 7.93
CA LEU A 227 27.68 -5.80 9.09
C LEU A 227 29.09 -5.36 9.50
N ASP A 228 29.91 -4.94 8.53
CA ASP A 228 31.34 -4.64 8.72
C ASP A 228 31.63 -3.14 8.98
N LEU A 229 30.64 -2.28 8.76
CA LEU A 229 30.77 -0.82 8.84
C LEU A 229 30.25 -0.28 10.19
N ASP A 230 30.90 0.77 10.68
CA ASP A 230 30.51 1.47 11.91
C ASP A 230 29.23 2.30 11.69
N MET A 231 28.21 2.04 12.52
CA MET A 231 26.90 2.69 12.49
C MET A 231 26.95 4.20 12.65
N GLU A 232 28.02 4.74 13.22
CA GLU A 232 28.18 6.17 13.41
C GLU A 232 28.56 6.91 12.12
N THR A 233 29.08 6.19 11.11
CA THR A 233 29.56 6.78 9.86
C THR A 233 28.42 7.21 8.94
N ASP A 234 28.61 8.33 8.23
CA ASP A 234 27.64 8.81 7.22
C ASP A 234 27.47 7.81 6.06
N GLU A 235 28.52 7.06 5.72
CA GLU A 235 28.45 6.00 4.71
C GLU A 235 27.50 4.88 5.14
N TRP A 236 27.66 4.35 6.37
CA TRP A 236 26.76 3.31 6.88
C TRP A 236 25.32 3.80 6.95
N LYS A 237 25.11 5.01 7.48
CA LYS A 237 23.79 5.64 7.58
C LYS A 237 23.11 5.77 6.23
N GLY A 238 23.85 6.18 5.20
CA GLY A 238 23.35 6.28 3.83
C GLY A 238 22.97 4.92 3.25
N LYS A 239 23.82 3.91 3.41
CA LYS A 239 23.55 2.54 2.93
C LYS A 239 22.36 1.91 3.65
N PHE A 240 22.27 2.08 4.98
CA PHE A 240 21.19 1.54 5.77
C PHE A 240 19.84 2.20 5.44
N LEU A 241 19.82 3.52 5.23
CA LEU A 241 18.62 4.23 4.78
C LEU A 241 18.15 3.71 3.41
N ALA A 242 19.08 3.56 2.46
CA ALA A 242 18.76 3.01 1.15
C ALA A 242 18.21 1.57 1.25
N TYR A 243 18.85 0.73 2.06
CA TYR A 243 18.41 -0.64 2.32
C TYR A 243 16.98 -0.66 2.87
N ILE A 244 16.72 0.05 3.97
CA ILE A 244 15.46 -0.10 4.71
C ILE A 244 14.27 0.47 3.94
N THR A 245 14.44 1.62 3.27
CA THR A 245 13.38 2.23 2.46
C THR A 245 13.00 1.34 1.29
N LEU A 246 13.98 0.67 0.69
CA LEU A 246 13.78 -0.27 -0.40
C LEU A 246 13.12 -1.57 0.07
N GLN A 247 13.61 -2.20 1.15
CA GLN A 247 13.01 -3.45 1.67
C GLN A 247 11.56 -3.23 2.08
N VAL A 248 11.25 -2.14 2.77
CA VAL A 248 9.87 -1.78 3.12
C VAL A 248 9.02 -1.64 1.86
N THR A 249 9.54 -0.98 0.82
CA THR A 249 8.80 -0.86 -0.44
C THR A 249 8.56 -2.22 -1.10
N PHE A 250 9.53 -3.14 -1.06
CA PHE A 250 9.36 -4.51 -1.58
C PHE A 250 8.30 -5.30 -0.82
N VAL A 251 8.28 -5.24 0.51
CA VAL A 251 7.21 -5.85 1.32
C VAL A 251 5.85 -5.35 0.85
N PHE A 252 5.73 -4.04 0.63
CA PHE A 252 4.48 -3.44 0.18
C PHE A 252 4.19 -3.63 -1.30
N LEU A 253 5.10 -4.14 -2.13
CA LEU A 253 4.75 -4.57 -3.48
C LEU A 253 4.32 -6.04 -3.51
N THR A 254 4.90 -6.85 -2.61
CA THR A 254 4.70 -8.30 -2.58
C THR A 254 3.46 -8.74 -1.82
N VAL A 255 2.97 -7.92 -0.88
CA VAL A 255 1.66 -8.14 -0.29
C VAL A 255 0.61 -7.99 -1.39
N ASN A 256 -0.15 -9.06 -1.67
CA ASN A 256 -1.16 -9.07 -2.73
C ASN A 256 -2.38 -8.22 -2.34
N TRP A 257 -2.25 -6.90 -2.45
CA TRP A 257 -3.29 -5.94 -2.09
C TRP A 257 -4.57 -6.12 -2.90
N VAL A 258 -4.45 -6.60 -4.14
CA VAL A 258 -5.59 -6.88 -5.02
C VAL A 258 -6.49 -7.99 -4.46
N LYS A 259 -5.94 -8.97 -3.74
CA LYS A 259 -6.74 -10.00 -3.02
C LYS A 259 -7.23 -9.53 -1.65
N ILE A 260 -6.74 -8.40 -1.14
CA ILE A 260 -7.07 -7.85 0.17
C ILE A 260 -8.26 -6.86 0.07
N PHE A 261 -8.42 -6.21 -1.08
CA PHE A 261 -9.47 -5.22 -1.31
C PHE A 261 -10.71 -5.74 -2.01
#